data_AF-A0A2M7N4E1-F1
#
_entry.id   AF-A0A2M7N4E1-F1
#
_cell.length_a   1.000
_cell.length_b   1.000
_cell.length_c   1.000
_cell.angle_alpha   90.00
_cell.angle_beta   90.00
_cell.angle_gamma   90.00
#
_symmetry.space_group_name_H-M   'P 1'
#
loop_
_entity.id
_entity.type
_entity.pdbx_description
1 polymer ?
#
loop_
_entity_poly.entity_id
_entity_poly.type
_entity_poly.pdbx_seq_one_letter_code
_entity_poly.pdbx_strand_id
1 'polypeptide(L)'
;MNRTFTVHFSEPKADDRAEIEQFIRTVFFQAYGAKISHFMPRLMSLRDLEGKLFAACGLRDATHERLFLETYTDQPIEQLLSARVGIPVPRKDIIEIGNFSVAEMGMARLLNGAIFDQLHATSKH
;
A
#
# COMPACT_ATOMS: atom_id res chain seq x y z
N MET A 1 20.29 0.16 -11.55
CA MET A 1 19.45 -0.13 -12.74
C MET A 1 18.20 0.73 -12.63
N ASN A 2 18.09 1.78 -13.45
CA ASN A 2 16.94 2.69 -13.43
C ASN A 2 15.86 2.08 -14.34
N ARG A 3 14.94 1.30 -13.77
CA ARG A 3 13.80 0.75 -14.52
C ARG A 3 12.79 1.88 -14.67
N THR A 4 12.39 2.20 -15.90
CA THR A 4 11.29 3.13 -16.15
C THR A 4 9.97 2.42 -15.86
N PHE A 5 9.08 3.05 -15.11
CA PHE A 5 7.77 2.53 -14.75
C PHE A 5 6.75 3.66 -14.62
N THR A 6 5.49 3.29 -14.59
CA THR A 6 4.35 4.17 -14.32
C THR A 6 3.66 3.74 -13.03
N VAL A 7 3.12 4.71 -12.30
CA VAL A 7 2.34 4.50 -11.07
C VAL A 7 0.86 4.64 -11.41
N HIS A 8 0.05 3.65 -11.02
CA HIS A 8 -1.41 3.66 -11.21
C HIS A 8 -2.11 3.42 -9.88
N PHE A 9 -3.31 4.00 -9.73
CA PHE A 9 -4.17 3.82 -8.57
C PHE A 9 -5.51 3.22 -8.99
N SER A 10 -5.96 2.23 -8.23
CA SER A 10 -7.18 1.48 -8.53
C SER A 10 -8.09 1.45 -7.30
N GLU A 11 -9.18 2.19 -7.42
CA GLU A 11 -10.29 2.22 -6.48
C GLU A 11 -11.07 0.89 -6.49
N PRO A 12 -11.98 0.61 -5.52
CA PRO A 12 -12.66 -0.67 -5.41
C PRO A 12 -13.43 -1.15 -6.65
N LYS A 13 -13.81 -0.24 -7.55
CA LYS A 13 -14.57 -0.53 -8.78
C LYS A 13 -13.78 -0.25 -10.07
N ALA A 14 -12.47 -0.06 -9.99
CA ALA A 14 -11.64 0.16 -11.17
C ALA A 14 -11.56 -1.10 -12.04
N ASP A 15 -11.52 -0.94 -13.35
CA ASP A 15 -11.53 -2.07 -14.30
C ASP A 15 -10.29 -2.98 -14.14
N ASP A 16 -9.14 -2.39 -13.80
CA ASP A 16 -7.88 -3.12 -13.62
C ASP A 16 -7.71 -3.74 -12.22
N ARG A 17 -8.67 -3.50 -11.32
CA ARG A 17 -8.60 -3.93 -9.91
C ARG A 17 -8.38 -5.43 -9.77
N ALA A 18 -9.12 -6.23 -10.53
CA ALA A 18 -9.09 -7.69 -10.46
C ALA A 18 -7.71 -8.25 -10.85
N GLU A 19 -7.04 -7.63 -11.84
CA GLU A 19 -5.68 -7.98 -12.26
C GLU A 19 -4.69 -7.78 -11.10
N ILE A 20 -4.77 -6.63 -10.43
CA ILE A 20 -3.87 -6.27 -9.32
C ILE A 20 -4.10 -7.20 -8.12
N GLU A 21 -5.36 -7.47 -7.76
CA GLU A 21 -5.65 -8.40 -6.67
C GLU A 21 -5.14 -9.81 -6.97
N GLN A 22 -5.26 -10.28 -8.22
CA GLN A 22 -4.72 -11.58 -8.62
C GLN A 22 -3.19 -11.60 -8.52
N PHE A 23 -2.51 -10.52 -8.92
CA PHE A 23 -1.07 -10.38 -8.73
C PHE A 23 -0.68 -10.51 -7.25
N ILE A 24 -1.35 -9.77 -6.35
CA ILE A 24 -1.09 -9.81 -4.91
C ILE A 24 -1.36 -11.23 -4.36
N ARG A 25 -2.46 -11.89 -4.76
CA ARG A 25 -2.76 -13.28 -4.37
C ARG A 25 -1.61 -14.21 -4.76
N THR A 26 -1.13 -14.12 -5.99
CA THR A 26 -0.04 -14.96 -6.49
C THR A 26 1.23 -14.76 -5.67
N VAL A 27 1.62 -13.50 -5.39
CA VAL A 27 2.83 -13.20 -4.61
C VAL A 27 2.72 -13.74 -3.18
N PHE A 28 1.59 -13.50 -2.50
CA PHE A 28 1.37 -14.01 -1.14
C PHE A 28 1.34 -15.54 -1.09
N PHE A 29 0.73 -16.19 -2.09
CA PHE A 29 0.72 -17.64 -2.19
C PHE A 29 2.12 -18.21 -2.41
N GLN A 30 2.91 -17.63 -3.32
CA GLN A 30 4.26 -18.09 -3.59
C GLN A 30 5.22 -17.87 -2.41
N ALA A 31 5.11 -16.74 -1.72
CA ALA A 31 6.00 -16.41 -0.61
C ALA A 31 5.65 -17.15 0.69
N TYR A 32 4.35 -17.34 0.97
CA TYR A 32 3.88 -17.78 2.29
C TYR A 32 2.86 -18.93 2.25
N GLY A 33 2.45 -19.40 1.07
CA GLY A 33 1.33 -20.34 0.93
C GLY A 33 -0.04 -19.73 1.30
N ALA A 34 -0.10 -18.41 1.48
CA ALA A 34 -1.29 -17.73 1.98
C ALA A 34 -2.35 -17.53 0.89
N LYS A 35 -3.61 -17.80 1.23
CA LYS A 35 -4.77 -17.51 0.38
C LYS A 35 -5.49 -16.27 0.92
N ILE A 36 -5.15 -15.11 0.37
CA ILE A 36 -5.77 -13.85 0.79
C ILE A 36 -7.06 -13.59 0.00
N SER A 37 -8.10 -13.15 0.71
CA SER A 37 -9.40 -12.74 0.16
C SER A 37 -9.73 -11.28 0.45
N HIS A 38 -8.95 -10.62 1.32
CA HIS A 38 -9.17 -9.24 1.71
C HIS A 38 -8.07 -8.33 1.17
N PHE A 39 -8.49 -7.23 0.55
CA PHE A 39 -7.62 -6.22 -0.04
C PHE A 39 -7.99 -4.86 0.52
N MET A 40 -7.00 -3.98 0.64
CA MET A 40 -7.25 -2.59 1.03
C MET A 40 -8.06 -1.86 -0.03
N PRO A 41 -8.87 -0.85 0.34
CA PRO A 41 -9.80 -0.20 -0.56
C PRO A 41 -9.12 0.40 -1.79
N ARG A 42 -7.94 1.02 -1.61
CA ARG A 42 -7.16 1.59 -2.71
C ARG A 42 -5.94 0.71 -2.95
N LEU A 43 -5.66 0.37 -4.21
CA LEU A 43 -4.42 -0.29 -4.60
C LEU A 43 -3.56 0.67 -5.42
N MET A 44 -2.26 0.62 -5.20
CA MET A 44 -1.26 1.26 -6.04
C MET A 44 -0.47 0.17 -6.76
N SER A 45 -0.26 0.32 -8.06
CA SER A 45 0.53 -0.61 -8.86
C SER A 45 1.66 0.09 -9.61
N LEU A 46 2.79 -0.61 -9.74
CA LEU A 46 3.88 -0.22 -10.64
C LEU A 46 3.84 -1.11 -11.87
N ARG A 47 3.77 -0.46 -13.03
CA ARG A 47 3.75 -1.10 -14.34
C ARG A 47 4.96 -0.66 -15.14
N ASP A 48 5.61 -1.57 -15.85
CA ASP A 48 6.63 -1.17 -16.82
C ASP A 48 6.00 -0.49 -18.06
N LEU A 49 6.84 -0.10 -19.02
CA LEU A 49 6.40 0.62 -20.21
C LEU A 49 5.50 -0.22 -21.13
N GLU A 50 5.50 -1.54 -20.97
CA GLU A 50 4.60 -2.46 -21.69
C GLU A 50 3.29 -2.69 -20.92
N GLY A 51 3.10 -2.03 -19.77
CA GLY A 51 1.91 -2.13 -18.94
C GLY A 51 1.92 -3.32 -17.97
N LYS A 52 3.01 -4.09 -17.91
CA LYS A 52 3.10 -5.28 -17.07
C LYS A 52 3.31 -4.92 -15.61
N LEU A 53 2.47 -5.46 -14.73
CA LEU A 53 2.66 -5.37 -13.27
C LEU A 53 3.94 -6.05 -12.83
N PHE A 54 4.69 -5.36 -11.99
CA PHE A 54 5.80 -5.96 -11.26
C PHE A 54 5.82 -5.64 -9.75
N ALA A 55 4.98 -4.71 -9.30
CA ALA A 55 4.80 -4.41 -7.89
C ALA A 55 3.41 -3.83 -7.62
N ALA A 56 2.87 -4.08 -6.42
CA ALA A 56 1.64 -3.48 -5.95
C ALA A 56 1.61 -3.38 -4.41
N CYS A 57 0.87 -2.42 -3.88
CA CYS A 57 0.50 -2.37 -2.47
C CYS A 57 -0.92 -1.84 -2.31
N GLY A 58 -1.49 -2.09 -1.13
CA GLY A 58 -2.73 -1.52 -0.68
C GLY A 58 -2.51 -0.28 0.18
N LEU A 59 -3.48 0.63 0.13
CA LEU A 59 -3.54 1.88 0.87
C LEU A 59 -4.89 1.99 1.57
N ARG A 60 -4.87 2.40 2.84
CA ARG A 60 -6.07 2.66 3.64
C ARG A 60 -5.88 3.96 4.42
N ASP A 61 -6.76 4.92 4.20
CA ASP A 61 -6.77 6.18 4.96
C ASP A 61 -7.35 5.94 6.35
N ALA A 62 -6.64 6.36 7.40
CA ALA A 62 -7.10 6.15 8.76
C ALA A 62 -8.35 6.98 9.12
N THR A 63 -8.62 8.07 8.39
CA THR A 63 -9.77 8.96 8.63
C THR A 63 -11.11 8.24 8.59
N HIS A 64 -11.28 7.30 7.65
CA HIS A 64 -12.59 6.75 7.30
C HIS A 64 -12.83 5.36 7.86
N GLU A 65 -11.76 4.63 8.24
CA GLU A 65 -11.85 3.25 8.66
C GLU A 65 -10.87 2.92 9.79
N ARG A 66 -11.18 1.84 10.53
CA ARG A 66 -10.22 1.20 11.44
C ARG A 66 -9.10 0.59 10.59
N LEU A 67 -7.86 0.75 11.05
CA LEU A 67 -6.69 0.15 10.41
C LEU A 67 -6.56 -1.31 10.82
N PHE A 68 -5.96 -2.14 9.96
CA PHE A 68 -5.72 -3.54 10.29
C PHE A 68 -4.75 -3.68 11.47
N LEU A 69 -3.72 -2.82 11.54
CA LEU A 69 -2.77 -2.78 12.66
C LEU A 69 -3.44 -2.53 14.01
N GLU A 70 -4.59 -1.86 14.03
CA GLU A 70 -5.35 -1.60 15.26
C GLU A 70 -6.02 -2.87 15.82
N THR A 71 -5.95 -4.01 15.13
CA THR A 71 -6.29 -5.32 15.69
C THR A 71 -5.21 -5.83 16.65
N TYR A 72 -3.99 -5.30 16.56
CA TYR A 72 -2.84 -5.71 17.37
C TYR A 72 -2.47 -4.69 18.45
N THR A 73 -3.21 -3.59 18.55
CA THR A 73 -2.96 -2.54 19.53
C THR A 73 -4.20 -2.29 20.39
N ASP A 74 -3.97 -2.01 21.67
CA ASP A 74 -5.05 -1.69 22.61
C ASP A 74 -5.58 -0.24 22.46
N GLN A 75 -4.86 0.59 21.71
CA GLN A 75 -5.17 2.01 21.50
C GLN A 75 -5.16 2.36 20.00
N PRO A 76 -5.91 3.40 19.58
CA PRO A 76 -5.83 3.95 18.23
C PRO A 76 -4.41 4.37 17.86
N ILE A 77 -4.04 4.16 16.60
CA ILE A 77 -2.64 4.33 16.18
C ILE A 77 -2.14 5.77 16.34
N GLU A 78 -3.01 6.77 16.15
CA GLU A 78 -2.66 8.18 16.27
C GLU A 78 -2.25 8.56 17.70
N GLN A 79 -2.84 7.91 18.71
CA GLN A 79 -2.50 8.13 20.11
C GLN A 79 -1.13 7.56 20.43
N LEU A 80 -0.86 6.33 19.97
CA LEU A 80 0.43 5.68 20.12
C LEU A 80 1.55 6.46 19.42
N LEU A 81 1.30 6.93 18.19
CA LEU A 81 2.25 7.75 17.45
C LEU A 81 2.49 9.08 18.16
N SER A 82 1.44 9.81 18.54
CA SER A 82 1.56 11.11 19.22
C SER A 82 2.37 11.00 20.52
N ALA A 83 2.09 9.97 21.32
CA ALA A 83 2.83 9.71 22.56
C ALA A 83 4.32 9.40 22.28
N ARG A 84 4.61 8.70 21.19
CA ARG A 84 5.99 8.31 20.83
C ARG A 84 6.80 9.46 20.25
N VAL A 85 6.21 10.31 19.42
CA VAL A 85 6.91 11.44 18.78
C VAL A 85 6.86 12.72 19.61
N GLY A 86 6.02 12.80 20.64
CA GLY A 86 5.90 13.95 21.54
C GLY A 86 5.16 15.15 20.95
N ILE A 87 4.47 14.97 19.81
CA ILE A 87 3.65 15.99 19.15
C ILE A 87 2.31 15.37 18.72
N PRO A 88 1.22 16.15 18.62
CA PRO A 88 -0.04 15.63 18.10
C PRO A 88 0.11 15.14 16.65
N VAL A 89 -0.32 13.91 16.39
CA VAL A 89 -0.41 13.30 15.05
C VAL A 89 -1.89 13.18 14.70
N PRO A 90 -2.41 14.00 13.77
CA PRO A 90 -3.80 13.88 13.33
C PRO A 90 -4.05 12.56 12.61
N ARG A 91 -5.15 11.88 12.93
CA ARG A 91 -5.53 10.62 12.26
C ARG A 91 -5.65 10.75 10.74
N LYS A 92 -6.06 11.94 10.26
CA LYS A 92 -6.15 12.24 8.82
C LYS A 92 -4.82 12.24 8.08
N ASP A 93 -3.71 12.35 8.80
CA ASP A 93 -2.36 12.37 8.24
C ASP A 93 -1.71 10.96 8.28
N ILE A 94 -2.50 9.93 8.63
CA ILE A 94 -2.05 8.55 8.76
C ILE A 94 -2.67 7.70 7.64
N ILE A 95 -1.80 6.99 6.92
CA ILE A 95 -2.16 5.99 5.94
C ILE A 95 -1.53 4.65 6.34
N GLU A 96 -2.32 3.59 6.27
CA GLU A 96 -1.82 2.22 6.40
C GLU A 96 -1.45 1.67 5.03
N ILE A 97 -0.25 1.10 4.94
CA ILE A 97 0.23 0.37 3.78
C ILE A 97 0.11 -1.13 4.05
N GLY A 98 -0.51 -1.86 3.14
CA GLY A 98 -0.70 -3.31 3.24
C GLY A 98 -0.60 -3.98 1.87
N ASN A 99 -0.99 -5.25 1.79
CA ASN A 99 -0.97 -6.04 0.54
C ASN A 99 0.34 -5.92 -0.28
N PHE A 100 1.48 -5.67 0.39
CA PHE A 100 2.74 -5.30 -0.25
C PHE A 100 3.32 -6.48 -1.02
N SER A 101 3.38 -6.36 -2.34
CA SER A 101 3.64 -7.46 -3.27
C SER A 101 4.61 -7.02 -4.36
N VAL A 102 5.66 -7.81 -4.58
CA VAL A 102 6.66 -7.55 -5.62
C VAL A 102 6.99 -8.83 -6.36
N ALA A 103 7.20 -8.74 -7.68
CA ALA A 103 7.53 -9.89 -8.50
C ALA A 103 8.93 -10.45 -8.21
N GLU A 104 9.86 -9.59 -7.78
CA GLU A 104 11.26 -9.94 -7.53
C GLU A 104 11.81 -9.14 -6.35
N MET A 105 12.77 -9.71 -5.60
CA MET A 105 13.33 -9.12 -4.37
C MET A 105 13.92 -7.71 -4.57
N GLY A 106 14.35 -7.36 -5.78
CA GLY A 106 14.88 -6.02 -6.10
C GLY A 106 13.82 -4.91 -6.22
N MET A 107 12.54 -5.27 -6.42
CA MET A 107 11.50 -4.30 -6.77
C MET A 107 10.87 -3.63 -5.55
N ALA A 108 11.06 -4.17 -4.34
CA ALA A 108 10.57 -3.55 -3.10
C ALA A 108 11.14 -2.15 -2.90
N ARG A 109 12.40 -1.92 -3.31
CA ARG A 109 13.02 -0.59 -3.27
C ARG A 109 12.30 0.41 -4.19
N LEU A 110 11.86 -0.02 -5.36
CA LEU A 110 11.11 0.83 -6.30
C LEU A 110 9.72 1.13 -5.76
N LEU A 111 9.03 0.13 -5.21
CA LEU A 111 7.71 0.31 -4.61
C LEU A 111 7.76 1.26 -3.41
N ASN A 112 8.73 1.10 -2.50
CA ASN A 112 8.91 2.04 -1.38
C ASN A 112 9.18 3.46 -1.86
N GLY A 113 10.06 3.66 -2.85
CA GLY A 113 10.32 4.98 -3.42
C GLY A 113 9.05 5.62 -3.98
N ALA A 114 8.27 4.87 -4.76
CA ALA A 114 7.00 5.34 -5.29
C ALA A 114 6.00 5.69 -4.19
N ILE A 115 5.88 4.88 -3.13
CA ILE A 115 5.01 5.20 -1.98
C ILE A 115 5.41 6.54 -1.37
N PHE A 116 6.70 6.75 -1.08
CA PHE A 116 7.18 7.99 -0.48
C PHE A 116 6.92 9.21 -1.36
N ASP A 117 7.16 9.10 -2.66
CA ASP A 117 6.90 10.18 -3.62
C ASP A 117 5.40 10.57 -3.62
N GLN A 118 4.50 9.59 -3.57
CA GLN A 118 3.05 9.80 -3.56
C GLN A 118 2.55 10.41 -2.24
N LEU A 119 3.05 9.92 -1.11
CA LEU A 119 2.71 10.50 0.20
C LEU A 119 3.21 11.95 0.32
N HIS A 120 4.41 12.23 -0.16
CA HIS A 120 4.96 13.59 -0.16
C HIS A 120 4.18 14.53 -1.09
N ALA A 121 3.71 14.04 -2.25
CA ALA A 121 2.85 14.83 -3.13
C ALA A 121 1.50 15.15 -2.47
N THR A 122 0.92 14.20 -1.74
CA THR A 122 -0.39 14.37 -1.07
C THR A 122 -0.31 15.22 0.20
N SER A 123 0.82 15.22 0.91
CA SER A 123 1.05 16.02 2.12
C SER A 123 1.18 17.54 1.88
N LYS A 124 1.28 17.98 0.62
CA LYS A 124 1.45 19.41 0.26
C LYS A 124 0.13 20.16 0.05
N HIS A 125 -1.00 19.56 0.43
CA HIS A 125 -2.34 20.14 0.38
C HIS A 125 -2.96 20.17 1.78
#